data_AF-A0A502HT45-F1
#
_entry.id   AF-A0A502HT45-F1
#
_cell.length_a   1.000
_cell.length_b   1.000
_cell.length_c   1.000
_cell.angle_alpha   90.00
_cell.angle_beta   90.00
_cell.angle_gamma   90.00
#
_symmetry.space_group_name_H-M   'P 1'
#
loop_
_entity.id
_entity.type
_entity.pdbx_description
1 polymer ?
#
loop_
_entity_poly.entity_id
_entity_poly.type
_entity_poly.pdbx_seq_one_letter_code
_entity_poly.pdbx_strand_id
1 'polypeptide(L)'
;MNRYVLGCIALLALSGVTQASPSSSLILAQSPTGVSSNPYNSPIRRANPNSMQGSQSSAPAIRGPNTMPVPRPPTLENGGIGNRYPQSQPAPASPPKFIPNPPQRDADTSNR
;
A
#
# COMPACT_ATOMS: atom_id res chain seq x y z
N MET A 1 -45.94 0.11 -52.34
CA MET A 1 -45.36 -0.54 -51.15
C MET A 1 -44.02 0.15 -50.84
N ASN A 2 -43.62 0.27 -49.57
CA ASN A 2 -42.44 1.00 -49.05
C ASN A 2 -42.61 2.48 -48.65
N ARG A 3 -43.50 2.75 -47.70
CA ARG A 3 -43.50 3.97 -46.87
C ARG A 3 -43.08 3.73 -45.41
N TYR A 4 -42.85 2.47 -45.04
CA TYR A 4 -42.41 2.06 -43.70
C TYR A 4 -40.88 2.02 -43.54
N VAL A 5 -40.13 2.01 -44.64
CA VAL A 5 -38.65 1.86 -44.59
C VAL A 5 -37.97 3.18 -44.19
N LEU A 6 -38.57 4.34 -44.51
CA LEU A 6 -38.00 5.63 -44.14
C LEU A 6 -38.17 5.97 -42.64
N GLY A 7 -39.22 5.43 -41.99
CA GLY A 7 -39.51 5.66 -40.58
C GLY A 7 -38.59 4.88 -39.63
N CYS A 8 -38.11 3.71 -40.04
CA CYS A 8 -37.21 2.90 -39.23
C CYS A 8 -35.80 3.50 -39.11
N ILE A 9 -35.37 4.31 -40.08
CA ILE A 9 -34.03 4.93 -40.06
C ILE A 9 -34.00 6.14 -39.10
N ALA A 10 -35.12 6.86 -38.94
CA ALA A 10 -35.21 7.99 -38.02
C ALA A 10 -35.20 7.60 -36.53
N LEU A 11 -35.60 6.36 -36.20
CA LEU A 11 -35.56 5.84 -34.82
C LEU A 11 -34.16 5.34 -34.39
N LEU A 12 -33.23 5.15 -35.33
CA LEU A 12 -31.88 4.66 -35.03
C LEU A 12 -30.85 5.78 -34.76
N ALA A 13 -31.23 7.05 -34.97
CA ALA A 13 -30.33 8.20 -34.82
C ALA A 13 -30.39 8.90 -33.44
N LEU A 14 -31.17 8.38 -32.48
CA LEU A 14 -31.37 9.01 -31.17
C LEU A 14 -30.96 8.13 -29.97
N SER A 15 -30.02 7.22 -30.17
CA SER A 15 -29.41 6.44 -29.08
C SER A 15 -27.93 6.79 -28.95
N GLY A 16 -27.66 8.09 -28.86
CA GLY A 16 -26.37 8.61 -28.43
C GLY A 16 -26.21 8.43 -26.92
N VAL A 17 -24.99 8.02 -26.54
CA VAL A 17 -24.35 8.13 -25.21
C VAL A 17 -25.04 7.49 -24.00
N THR A 18 -24.48 6.38 -23.52
CA THR A 18 -24.07 6.33 -22.11
C THR A 18 -22.66 5.76 -21.97
N GLN A 19 -21.93 6.42 -21.09
CA GLN A 19 -20.49 6.43 -20.92
C GLN A 19 -19.93 5.10 -20.42
N ALA A 20 -18.63 4.93 -20.68
CA ALA A 20 -17.77 3.92 -20.08
C ALA A 20 -18.07 3.77 -18.58
N SER A 21 -18.30 2.54 -18.13
CA SER A 21 -18.29 2.20 -16.71
C SER A 21 -16.97 2.67 -16.12
N PRO A 22 -16.95 3.66 -15.21
CA PRO A 22 -15.73 3.95 -14.49
C PRO A 22 -15.36 2.67 -13.76
N SER A 23 -14.10 2.28 -13.93
CA SER A 23 -13.36 1.40 -13.03
C SER A 23 -14.00 1.45 -11.65
N SER A 24 -14.52 0.32 -11.18
CA SER A 24 -14.91 0.16 -9.79
C SER A 24 -13.73 0.63 -8.97
N SER A 25 -13.83 1.85 -8.43
CA SER A 25 -12.93 2.31 -7.41
C SER A 25 -13.06 1.27 -6.32
N LEU A 26 -11.98 0.52 -6.10
CA LEU A 26 -11.88 -0.27 -4.89
C LEU A 26 -11.97 0.75 -3.76
N ILE A 27 -13.18 0.96 -3.24
CA ILE A 27 -13.39 1.69 -2.00
C ILE A 27 -12.86 0.74 -0.93
N LEU A 28 -11.54 0.70 -0.77
CA LEU A 28 -10.95 0.23 0.46
C LEU A 28 -11.45 1.21 1.51
N ALA A 29 -12.35 0.75 2.37
CA ALA A 29 -12.76 1.50 3.54
C ALA A 29 -11.52 1.76 4.40
N GLN A 30 -10.89 2.92 4.22
CA GLN A 30 -9.86 3.41 5.12
C GLN A 30 -10.51 3.58 6.49
N SER A 31 -10.07 2.78 7.46
CA SER A 31 -10.42 3.03 8.86
C SER A 31 -9.97 4.46 9.19
N PRO A 32 -10.85 5.34 9.68
CA PRO A 32 -10.48 6.71 9.99
C PRO A 32 -9.25 6.72 10.90
N THR A 33 -8.16 7.32 10.42
CA THR A 33 -6.95 7.52 11.23
C THR A 33 -7.30 8.51 12.35
N GLY A 34 -7.49 8.01 13.57
CA GLY A 34 -7.67 8.87 14.75
C GLY A 34 -8.77 8.46 15.74
N VAL A 35 -9.65 7.51 15.38
CA VAL A 35 -10.59 6.91 16.36
C VAL A 35 -10.00 5.58 16.76
N SER A 36 -9.84 5.33 18.06
CA SER A 36 -9.44 4.01 18.58
C SER A 36 -10.30 2.95 17.90
N SER A 37 -9.72 2.21 16.96
CA SER A 37 -10.46 1.25 16.16
C SER A 37 -10.81 0.10 17.08
N ASN A 38 -11.98 0.13 17.70
CA ASN A 38 -12.50 -1.01 18.43
C ASN A 38 -12.58 -2.17 17.43
N PRO A 39 -11.78 -3.23 17.58
CA PRO A 39 -11.72 -4.31 16.59
C PRO A 39 -13.08 -5.01 16.42
N TYR A 40 -13.97 -4.85 17.41
CA TYR A 40 -15.32 -5.40 17.42
C TYR A 40 -16.37 -4.45 16.83
N ASN A 41 -16.05 -3.19 16.53
CA ASN A 41 -17.03 -2.16 16.13
C ASN A 41 -16.53 -1.26 14.97
N SER A 42 -16.04 -1.86 13.88
CA SER A 42 -15.64 -1.10 12.69
C SER A 42 -16.84 -0.76 11.79
N PRO A 43 -16.78 0.32 10.99
CA PRO A 43 -17.85 0.69 10.06
C PRO A 43 -18.28 -0.45 9.12
N ILE A 44 -17.32 -1.25 8.66
CA ILE A 44 -17.57 -2.41 7.78
C ILE A 44 -18.36 -3.49 8.53
N ARG A 45 -17.99 -3.81 9.77
CA ARG A 45 -18.71 -4.80 10.60
C ARG A 45 -20.14 -4.33 10.94
N ARG A 46 -20.37 -3.02 11.06
CA ARG A 46 -21.71 -2.45 11.34
C ARG A 46 -22.61 -2.42 10.12
N ALA A 47 -22.07 -2.08 8.95
CA ALA A 47 -22.84 -1.94 7.71
C ALA A 47 -23.36 -3.29 7.20
N ASN A 48 -22.62 -4.37 7.45
CA ASN A 48 -23.00 -5.71 7.03
C ASN A 48 -22.64 -6.75 8.11
N PRO A 49 -23.63 -7.33 8.83
CA PRO A 49 -23.39 -8.38 9.82
C PRO A 49 -22.63 -9.59 9.27
N ASN A 50 -22.81 -9.93 7.97
CA ASN A 50 -22.10 -11.05 7.34
C ASN A 50 -20.60 -10.78 7.16
N SER A 51 -20.15 -9.52 7.24
CA SER A 51 -18.71 -9.19 7.23
C SER A 51 -17.98 -9.67 8.49
N MET A 52 -18.68 -10.20 9.50
CA MET A 52 -18.08 -10.89 10.64
C MET A 52 -17.62 -12.32 10.31
N GLN A 53 -18.16 -12.94 9.25
CA GLN A 53 -17.76 -14.29 8.85
C GLN A 53 -16.31 -14.28 8.35
N GLY A 54 -15.44 -15.06 9.00
CA GLY A 54 -14.03 -15.19 8.63
C GLY A 54 -13.10 -14.03 9.04
N SER A 55 -13.64 -12.93 9.58
CA SER A 55 -12.85 -11.80 10.08
C SER A 55 -12.64 -11.82 11.60
N GLN A 56 -13.17 -12.84 12.28
CA GLN A 56 -12.88 -13.10 13.69
C GLN A 56 -11.56 -13.85 13.79
N SER A 57 -10.73 -13.47 14.76
CA SER A 57 -9.54 -14.25 15.09
C SER A 57 -9.96 -15.64 15.52
N SER A 58 -9.40 -16.68 14.88
CA SER A 58 -9.56 -18.08 15.30
C SER A 58 -8.67 -18.43 16.49
N ALA A 59 -7.72 -17.55 16.85
CA ALA A 59 -6.82 -17.78 17.96
C ALA A 59 -7.59 -17.75 19.29
N PRO A 60 -7.44 -18.77 20.15
CA PRO A 60 -8.02 -18.75 21.49
C PRO A 60 -7.56 -17.52 22.27
N ALA A 61 -8.48 -16.89 23.01
CA ALA A 61 -8.12 -15.83 23.93
C ALA A 61 -7.11 -16.36 24.95
N ILE A 62 -5.96 -15.70 25.07
CA ILE A 62 -4.93 -16.06 26.06
C ILE A 62 -5.51 -15.78 27.44
N ARG A 63 -5.90 -16.83 28.16
CA ARG A 63 -6.46 -16.77 29.51
C ARG A 63 -5.36 -17.13 30.51
N GLY A 64 -4.54 -16.15 30.88
CA GLY A 64 -3.51 -16.31 31.91
C GLY A 64 -2.26 -15.48 31.64
N PRO A 65 -1.29 -15.47 32.59
CA PRO A 65 0.01 -14.86 32.36
C PRO A 65 0.67 -15.52 31.15
N ASN A 66 1.10 -14.72 30.17
CA ASN A 66 1.84 -15.23 29.02
C ASN A 66 3.16 -15.84 29.49
N THR A 67 3.34 -17.14 29.25
CA THR A 67 4.62 -17.85 29.47
C THR A 67 5.57 -17.71 28.28
N MET A 68 5.09 -17.10 27.19
CA MET A 68 5.90 -16.85 26.00
C MET A 68 6.94 -15.77 26.29
N PRO A 69 8.21 -15.98 25.93
CA PRO A 69 9.22 -14.93 26.00
C PRO A 69 8.79 -13.71 25.19
N VAL A 70 9.00 -12.52 25.75
CA VAL A 70 8.79 -11.27 25.01
C VAL A 70 9.77 -11.23 23.83
N PRO A 71 9.28 -11.10 22.57
CA PRO A 71 10.17 -10.92 21.43
C PRO A 71 11.02 -9.67 21.63
N ARG A 72 12.35 -9.80 21.52
CA ARG A 72 13.24 -8.65 21.60
C ARG A 72 13.02 -7.76 20.37
N PRO A 73 12.99 -6.43 20.52
CA PRO A 73 12.89 -5.52 19.38
C PRO A 73 14.07 -5.74 18.42
N PRO A 74 13.88 -5.60 17.09
CA PRO A 74 14.98 -5.72 16.14
C PRO A 74 15.98 -4.58 16.37
N THR A 75 17.25 -4.95 16.57
CA THR A 75 18.38 -4.04 16.75
C THR A 75 19.52 -4.43 15.82
N LEU A 76 20.59 -3.63 15.82
CA LEU A 76 21.76 -3.90 14.99
C LEU A 76 22.55 -5.10 15.53
N GLU A 77 22.71 -5.15 16.85
CA GLU A 77 23.42 -6.19 17.57
C GLU A 77 22.71 -7.56 17.47
N ASN A 78 21.38 -7.60 17.53
CA ASN A 78 20.62 -8.84 17.36
C ASN A 78 20.34 -9.21 15.90
N GLY A 79 20.64 -8.31 14.96
CA GLY A 79 20.58 -8.56 13.51
C GLY A 79 19.20 -8.40 12.90
N GLY A 80 18.20 -7.97 13.69
CA GLY A 80 16.87 -7.69 13.19
C GLY A 80 16.80 -6.50 12.23
N ILE A 81 17.81 -5.62 12.22
CA ILE A 81 17.89 -4.45 11.33
C ILE A 81 18.62 -4.77 10.00
N GLY A 82 19.25 -5.94 9.84
CA GLY A 82 19.88 -6.35 8.57
C GLY A 82 21.17 -5.59 8.17
N ASN A 83 21.47 -4.45 8.79
CA ASN A 83 22.67 -3.63 8.50
C ASN A 83 23.91 -4.04 9.31
N ARG A 84 23.94 -5.25 9.88
CA ARG A 84 25.07 -5.68 10.73
C ARG A 84 26.33 -5.83 9.87
N TYR A 85 27.46 -5.35 10.36
CA TYR A 85 28.76 -5.69 9.77
C TYR A 85 28.97 -7.21 9.81
N PRO A 86 29.51 -7.81 8.75
CA PRO A 86 29.76 -9.24 8.73
C PRO A 86 30.82 -9.58 9.80
N GLN A 87 30.39 -10.23 10.90
CA GLN A 87 31.24 -10.56 12.05
C GLN A 87 32.40 -11.50 11.70
N SER A 88 32.29 -12.24 10.61
CA SER A 88 33.26 -13.23 10.15
C SER A 88 34.11 -12.77 8.97
N GLN A 89 33.90 -11.56 8.44
CA GLN A 89 34.70 -11.06 7.32
C GLN A 89 35.94 -10.35 7.86
N PRO A 90 37.16 -10.74 7.46
CA PRO A 90 38.35 -9.96 7.71
C PRO A 90 38.20 -8.55 7.12
N ALA A 91 38.80 -7.56 7.79
CA ALA A 91 38.89 -6.21 7.22
C ALA A 91 39.57 -6.28 5.84
N PRO A 92 39.13 -5.47 4.86
CA PRO A 92 39.79 -5.41 3.55
C PRO A 92 41.29 -5.16 3.70
N ALA A 93 42.10 -5.94 2.99
CA ALA A 93 43.57 -5.88 3.09
C ALA A 93 44.18 -4.60 2.50
N SER A 94 43.40 -3.85 1.71
CA SER A 94 43.84 -2.63 1.04
C SER A 94 42.95 -1.44 1.37
N PRO A 95 43.52 -0.22 1.41
CA PRO A 95 42.73 0.99 1.60
C PRO A 95 41.77 1.22 0.42
N PRO A 96 40.63 1.89 0.64
CA PRO A 96 39.69 2.21 -0.41
C PRO A 96 40.35 3.10 -1.48
N LYS A 97 40.09 2.79 -2.75
CA LYS A 97 40.53 3.64 -3.87
C LYS A 97 39.61 4.85 -3.96
N PHE A 98 40.09 6.01 -3.53
CA PHE A 98 39.38 7.27 -3.74
C PHE A 98 39.43 7.66 -5.22
N ILE A 99 38.28 8.08 -5.75
CA ILE A 99 38.25 8.83 -7.01
C ILE A 99 38.78 10.25 -6.74
N PRO A 100 39.50 10.87 -7.69
CA PRO A 100 39.89 12.27 -7.57
C PRO A 100 38.66 13.15 -7.36
N ASN A 101 38.81 14.18 -6.53
CA ASN A 101 37.73 15.13 -6.29
C ASN A 101 37.37 15.81 -7.63
N PRO A 102 36.08 15.93 -7.99
CA PRO A 102 35.69 16.61 -9.21
C PRO A 102 36.17 18.08 -9.18
N PRO A 103 36.40 18.70 -10.34
CA PRO A 103 36.76 20.11 -10.40
C PRO A 103 35.68 20.96 -9.70
N GLN A 104 36.10 22.09 -9.13
CA GLN A 104 35.17 23.04 -8.52
C GLN A 104 34.15 23.50 -9.57
N ARG A 105 32.87 23.63 -9.20
CA ARG A 105 31.89 24.24 -10.10
C ARG A 105 32.26 25.71 -10.27
N ASP A 106 32.32 26.16 -11.52
CA ASP A 106 32.50 27.58 -11.84
C ASP A 106 31.37 28.41 -11.20
N ALA A 107 31.73 29.46 -10.47
CA ALA A 107 30.79 30.36 -9.80
C ALA A 107 30.07 31.32 -10.78
N ASP A 108 30.45 31.32 -12.06
CA ASP A 108 30.15 32.42 -12.98
C ASP A 108 29.01 32.15 -13.98
N THR A 109 28.19 31.13 -13.76
CA THR A 109 26.94 30.95 -14.55
C THR A 109 25.72 31.59 -13.86
N SER A 110 25.89 32.80 -13.34
CA SER A 110 24.76 33.72 -13.14
C SER A 110 24.52 34.46 -14.46
N ASN A 111 23.97 33.76 -15.47
CA ASN A 111 23.40 34.42 -16.64
C ASN A 111 22.21 35.27 -16.18
N ARG A 112 22.45 36.58 -16.01
CA ARG A 112 21.42 37.62 -16.02
C ARG A 112 21.03 37.96 -17.44
#